data_AF-A0A957ERD0-F1
#
_entry.id   AF-A0A957ERD0-F1
#
_cell.length_a   1.000
_cell.length_b   1.000
_cell.length_c   1.000
_cell.angle_alpha   90.00
_cell.angle_beta   90.00
_cell.angle_gamma   90.00
#
_symmetry.space_group_name_H-M   'P 1'
#
loop_
_entity.id
_entity.type
_entity.pdbx_description
1 polymer ?
#
loop_
_entity_poly.entity_id
_entity_poly.type
_entity_poly.pdbx_seq_one_letter_code
_entity_poly.pdbx_strand_id
1 'polypeptide(L)' 'MNNSQKRTLEQIFTNPVLRNIEWRRIESLLIALGCELIEGSGSRVGFKKGELRVDFHRPHPGKEAKPYQVRAVRE' A
#
# COMPACT_ATOMS: atom_id res chain seq x y z
N MET A 1 -5.90 -2.52 -14.09
CA MET A 1 -6.15 -1.54 -13.00
C MET A 1 -7.55 -0.96 -13.15
N ASN A 2 -8.39 -1.04 -12.10
CA ASN A 2 -9.77 -0.52 -12.11
C ASN A 2 -9.85 0.96 -11.65
N ASN A 3 -11.02 1.57 -11.73
CA ASN A 3 -11.22 2.99 -11.36
C ASN A 3 -10.89 3.29 -9.88
N SER A 4 -11.13 2.34 -8.96
CA SER A 4 -10.80 2.51 -7.54
C SER A 4 -9.28 2.56 -7.32
N GLN A 5 -8.55 1.67 -7.99
CA GLN A 5 -7.08 1.60 -7.95
C GLN A 5 -6.43 2.83 -8.59
N LYS A 6 -6.97 3.32 -9.72
CA LYS A 6 -6.52 4.60 -10.34
C LYS A 6 -6.62 5.76 -9.36
N ARG A 7 -7.77 5.90 -8.68
CA ARG A 7 -7.96 6.93 -7.63
C ARG A 7 -7.01 6.74 -6.46
N THR A 8 -6.74 5.50 -6.04
CA THR A 8 -5.78 5.24 -4.97
C THR A 8 -4.37 5.65 -5.37
N LEU A 9 -3.97 5.39 -6.62
CA LEU A 9 -2.69 5.83 -7.14
C LEU A 9 -2.58 7.36 -7.08
N GLU A 10 -3.58 8.11 -7.55
CA GLU A 10 -3.63 9.56 -7.45
C GLU A 10 -3.52 10.05 -5.98
N GLN A 11 -4.23 9.40 -5.06
CA GLN A 11 -4.19 9.70 -3.63
C GLN A 11 -2.80 9.49 -3.01
N ILE A 12 -2.07 8.44 -3.43
CA ILE A 12 -0.72 8.15 -2.94
C ILE A 12 0.26 9.25 -3.33
N PHE A 13 0.11 9.87 -4.50
CA PHE A 13 0.98 10.93 -4.99
C PHE A 13 0.55 12.35 -4.57
N THR A 14 -0.56 12.50 -3.84
CA THR A 14 -1.02 13.80 -3.33
C THR A 14 -0.06 14.40 -2.30
N ASN A 15 0.11 15.74 -2.29
CA ASN A 15 0.94 16.47 -1.32
C ASN A 15 0.09 17.54 -0.59
N PRO A 16 0.01 17.54 0.75
CA PRO A 16 0.63 16.60 1.69
C PRO A 16 0.09 15.17 1.57
N VAL A 17 0.86 14.20 2.05
CA VAL A 17 0.45 12.78 2.11
C VAL A 17 -0.88 12.65 2.85
N LEU A 18 -1.86 12.03 2.19
CA LEU A 18 -3.17 11.78 2.80
C LEU A 18 -3.05 10.77 3.94
N ARG A 19 -3.85 10.98 5.00
CA ARG A 19 -3.84 10.14 6.22
C ARG A 19 -5.05 9.22 6.35
N ASN A 20 -5.91 9.18 5.33
CA ASN A 20 -7.21 8.50 5.33
C ASN A 20 -7.35 7.46 4.20
N ILE A 21 -6.25 7.00 3.62
CA ILE A 21 -6.29 5.93 2.61
C ILE A 21 -6.40 4.60 3.35
N GLU A 22 -7.48 3.85 3.12
CA GLU A 22 -7.59 2.49 3.66
C GLU A 22 -6.47 1.58 3.13
N TRP A 23 -5.82 0.83 4.02
CA TRP A 23 -4.72 -0.07 3.69
C TRP A 23 -5.08 -1.07 2.58
N ARG A 24 -6.28 -1.64 2.64
CA ARG A 24 -6.78 -2.60 1.63
C ARG A 24 -6.76 -2.03 0.21
N ARG A 25 -6.96 -0.71 0.06
CA ARG A 25 -6.89 -0.05 -1.26
C ARG A 25 -5.46 0.01 -1.79
N ILE A 26 -4.49 0.26 -0.92
CA ILE A 26 -3.05 0.23 -1.25
C ILE A 26 -2.62 -1.19 -1.63
N GLU A 27 -2.98 -2.19 -0.82
CA GLU A 27 -2.70 -3.60 -1.09
C GLU A 27 -3.29 -4.05 -2.44
N SER A 28 -4.56 -3.71 -2.71
CA SER A 28 -5.20 -3.99 -4.00
C SER A 28 -4.53 -3.29 -5.19
N LEU A 29 -4.07 -2.04 -5.01
CA LEU A 29 -3.33 -1.32 -6.03
C LEU A 29 -1.99 -1.99 -6.33
N LEU A 30 -1.20 -2.34 -5.31
CA LEU A 30 0.11 -2.98 -5.48
C LEU A 30 -0.01 -4.32 -6.23
N ILE A 31 -0.99 -5.14 -5.87
CA ILE A 31 -1.29 -6.37 -6.61
C ILE A 31 -1.65 -6.08 -8.08
N ALA A 32 -2.48 -5.05 -8.33
CA ALA A 32 -2.85 -4.67 -9.69
C ALA A 32 -1.71 -4.05 -10.52
N LEU A 33 -0.66 -3.54 -9.86
CA LEU A 33 0.59 -3.08 -10.48
C LEU A 33 1.59 -4.22 -10.72
N GLY A 34 1.21 -5.47 -10.41
CA GLY A 34 2.03 -6.66 -10.60
C GLY A 34 3.02 -6.93 -9.48
N CYS A 35 2.82 -6.36 -8.28
CA CYS A 35 3.60 -6.76 -7.12
C CYS A 35 3.12 -8.12 -6.60
N GLU A 36 4.07 -8.98 -6.28
CA GLU A 36 3.84 -10.22 -5.55
C GLU A 36 3.56 -9.89 -4.08
N LEU A 37 2.42 -10.36 -3.56
CA LEU A 37 2.05 -10.27 -2.16
C LEU A 37 2.68 -11.43 -1.39
N ILE A 38 3.40 -11.13 -0.32
CA ILE A 38 4.10 -12.12 0.51
C ILE A 38 3.53 -12.01 1.93
N GLU A 39 2.74 -12.99 2.34
CA GLU A 39 2.20 -13.06 3.69
C GLU A 39 3.31 -13.37 4.71
N GLY A 40 3.31 -12.65 5.83
CA GLY A 40 4.17 -12.91 6.98
C GLY A 40 3.38 -13.40 8.18
N SER A 41 4.05 -13.55 9.33
CA SER A 41 3.36 -13.86 10.58
C SER A 41 2.51 -12.69 11.08
N GLY A 42 1.29 -12.97 11.52
CA GLY A 42 0.36 -11.97 12.05
C GLY A 42 -0.03 -10.93 11.00
N SER A 43 0.16 -9.64 11.31
CA SER A 43 -0.15 -8.53 10.39
C SER A 43 0.97 -8.21 9.40
N ARG A 44 2.09 -8.94 9.41
CA ARG A 44 3.22 -8.69 8.51
C ARG A 44 2.85 -9.03 7.07
N VAL A 45 3.22 -8.14 6.16
CA VAL A 45 2.96 -8.29 4.73
C VAL A 45 4.10 -7.65 3.93
N GLY A 46 4.61 -8.35 2.93
CA GLY A 46 5.62 -7.86 2.00
C GLY A 46 5.06 -7.71 0.59
N PHE A 47 5.62 -6.78 -0.17
CA PHE A 47 5.37 -6.63 -1.60
C PHE A 47 6.67 -6.65 -2.37
N LYS A 48 6.75 -7.46 -3.43
CA LYS A 48 7.93 -7.60 -4.27
C LYS A 48 7.60 -7.32 -5.74
N LYS A 49 8.47 -6.59 -6.44
CA LYS A 49 8.40 -6.39 -7.90
C LYS A 49 9.80 -6.36 -8.49
N GLY A 50 10.18 -7.45 -9.17
CA GLY A 50 11.56 -7.65 -9.60
C GLY A 50 12.51 -7.76 -8.40
N GLU A 51 13.53 -6.91 -8.36
CA GLU A 51 14.50 -6.83 -7.25
C GLU A 51 14.02 -5.93 -6.10
N LEU A 52 12.97 -5.12 -6.32
CA LEU A 52 12.41 -4.26 -5.28
C LEU A 52 11.55 -5.07 -4.32
N ARG A 53 11.75 -4.86 -3.02
CA ARG A 53 10.95 -5.43 -1.94
C ARG A 53 10.71 -4.39 -0.87
N VAL A 54 9.49 -4.35 -0.34
CA VAL A 54 9.13 -3.59 0.86
C VAL A 54 8.30 -4.44 1.79
N ASP A 55 8.55 -4.32 3.09
CA ASP A 55 7.85 -5.04 4.15
C ASP A 55 7.10 -4.06 5.06
N PHE A 56 5.88 -4.44 5.44
CA PHE A 56 4.97 -3.63 6.24
C PHE A 56 4.28 -4.48 7.32
N HIS A 57 3.59 -3.77 8.21
CA HIS A 57 2.55 -4.34 9.04
C HIS A 57 1.20 -3.72 8.65
N ARG A 58 0.18 -4.55 8.42
CA ARG A 58 -1.20 -4.09 8.24
C ARG A 58 -1.61 -3.25 9.47
N PRO A 59 -2.22 -2.07 9.29
CA PRO A 59 -2.61 -1.20 10.40
C PRO A 59 -3.54 -1.88 11.41
N HIS A 60 -3.35 -1.56 12.70
CA HIS A 60 -4.23 -1.94 13.81
C HIS A 60 -4.09 -0.91 14.94
N PRO A 61 -5.17 -0.49 15.63
CA PRO A 61 -6.56 -0.93 15.46
C PRO A 61 -7.29 -0.31 14.25
N GLY A 62 -6.77 0.78 13.67
CA GLY A 62 -7.36 1.44 12.50
C GLY A 62 -7.13 0.67 11.20
N LYS A 63 -7.89 1.02 10.15
CA LYS A 63 -7.80 0.41 8.81
C LYS A 63 -7.01 1.27 7.82
N GLU A 64 -6.74 2.51 8.18
CA GLU A 64 -6.04 3.51 7.38
C GLU A 64 -4.52 3.30 7.43
N ALA A 65 -3.88 3.46 6.28
CA ALA A 65 -2.44 3.41 6.16
C ALA A 65 -1.80 4.56 6.94
N LYS A 66 -0.74 4.26 7.68
CA LYS A 66 0.05 5.27 8.37
C LYS A 66 0.77 6.15 7.33
N PRO A 67 1.05 7.44 7.62
CA PRO A 67 1.70 8.32 6.65
C PRO A 67 3.05 7.83 6.14
N TYR A 68 3.81 7.06 6.93
CA TYR A 68 5.07 6.48 6.48
C TYR A 68 4.85 5.36 5.46
N GLN A 69 3.77 4.60 5.57
CA GLN A 69 3.48 3.51 4.63
C GLN A 69 3.09 4.08 3.26
N VAL A 70 2.32 5.17 3.25
CA VAL A 70 1.96 5.86 2.00
C VAL A 70 3.20 6.45 1.32
N ARG A 71 4.16 6.98 2.09
CA ARG A 71 5.45 7.45 1.54
C ARG A 71 6.28 6.30 0.98
N ALA A 72 6.42 5.21 1.73
CA ALA A 72 7.20 4.04 1.29
C ALA A 72 6.62 3.36 0.04
N VAL A 73 5.31 3.48 -0.21
CA VAL A 73 4.68 3.00 -1.45
C VAL A 73 4.85 3.98 -2.62
N ARG A 74 5.10 5.26 -2.34
CA ARG A 74 5.30 6.30 -3.36
C ARG A 74 6.70 6.24 -3.98
N GLU A 75 7.70 5.88 -3.18
CA GLU A 75 9.12 5.74 -3.56
C GLU A 75 9.36 4.45 -4.36
#